data_AF-A0A7W8KQG4-F1
#
_entry.id   AF-A0A7W8KQG4-F1
#
_cell.length_a   1.000
_cell.length_b   1.000
_cell.length_c   1.000
_cell.angle_alpha   90.00
_cell.angle_beta   90.00
_cell.angle_gamma   90.00
#
_symmetry.space_group_name_H-M   'P 1'
#
loop_
_entity.id
_entity.type
_entity.pdbx_description
1 polymer ?
#
loop_
_entity_poly.entity_id
_entity_poly.type
_entity_poly.pdbx_seq_one_letter_code
_entity_poly.pdbx_strand_id
1 'polypeptide(L)'
;MFEQIKIQRMSMGTIYKLLAIGTTFSLVPFSVLMGVLSLFGAQTITWDGKHLIGYDGLVASPFIGLFLSGFITLFLGTLCTIGLWLYSLWRPLALRVEPVDNLDIDRLIRENEEAMAERD
;
A
#
# COMPACT_ATOMS: atom_id res chain seq x y z
N MET A 1 -15.38 0.98 -16.06
CA MET A 1 -15.01 0.61 -17.46
C MET A 1 -13.50 0.68 -17.54
N PHE A 2 -12.80 -0.44 -17.74
CA PHE A 2 -11.33 -0.46 -17.70
C PHE A 2 -10.72 0.12 -18.98
N GLU A 3 -9.97 1.21 -18.87
CA GLU A 3 -9.24 1.81 -19.98
C GLU A 3 -7.81 1.27 -20.01
N GLN A 4 -7.29 0.94 -21.20
CA GLN A 4 -5.93 0.40 -21.35
C GLN A 4 -4.96 1.53 -21.66
N ILE A 5 -4.07 1.81 -20.72
CA ILE A 5 -2.98 2.77 -20.92
C ILE A 5 -1.69 1.98 -21.14
N LYS A 6 -1.03 2.22 -22.28
CA LYS A 6 0.32 1.69 -22.56
C LYS A 6 1.34 2.61 -21.90
N ILE A 7 2.05 2.10 -20.89
CA ILE A 7 3.09 2.84 -20.18
C ILE A 7 4.43 2.15 -20.42
N GLN A 8 5.38 2.85 -21.02
CA GLN A 8 6.70 2.28 -21.31
C GLN A 8 7.55 2.09 -20.05
N ARG A 9 7.45 3.01 -19.08
CA ARG A 9 8.17 2.96 -17.80
C ARG A 9 7.27 3.44 -16.66
N MET A 10 7.07 2.61 -15.65
CA MET A 10 6.48 3.05 -14.38
C MET A 10 7.54 3.75 -13.54
N SER A 11 7.14 4.79 -12.81
CA SER A 11 8.05 5.44 -11.86
C SER A 11 8.36 4.51 -10.70
N MET A 12 9.61 4.54 -10.23
CA MET A 12 10.06 3.81 -9.04
C MET A 12 9.21 4.18 -7.81
N GLY A 13 8.77 5.44 -7.69
CA GLY A 13 7.88 5.89 -6.62
C GLY A 13 6.48 5.26 -6.66
N THR A 14 5.94 4.98 -7.85
CA THR A 14 4.62 4.33 -7.99
C THR A 14 4.66 2.89 -7.53
N ILE A 15 5.73 2.16 -7.88
CA ILE A 15 5.96 0.77 -7.47
C ILE A 15 6.07 0.70 -5.95
N TYR A 16 6.88 1.57 -5.36
CA TYR A 16 7.04 1.65 -3.90
C TYR A 16 5.74 2.01 -3.19
N LYS A 17 4.94 2.94 -3.71
CA LYS A 17 3.63 3.26 -3.13
C LYS A 17 2.68 2.06 -3.14
N LEU A 18 2.57 1.38 -4.29
CA LEU A 18 1.74 0.18 -4.44
C LEU A 18 2.17 -0.92 -3.47
N LEU A 19 3.47 -1.21 -3.42
CA LEU A 19 4.02 -2.21 -2.51
C LEU A 19 3.77 -1.78 -1.06
N ALA A 20 4.14 -0.56 -0.67
CA ALA A 20 3.96 -0.08 0.70
C ALA A 20 2.51 -0.23 1.18
N ILE A 21 1.52 0.16 0.35
CA ILE A 21 0.10 0.03 0.69
C ILE A 21 -0.29 -1.45 0.81
N GLY A 22 0.04 -2.28 -0.19
CA GLY A 22 -0.33 -3.70 -0.20
C GLY A 22 0.29 -4.48 0.97
N THR A 23 1.59 -4.27 1.21
CA THR A 23 2.31 -4.96 2.30
C THR A 23 1.87 -4.44 3.66
N THR A 24 1.67 -3.13 3.85
CA THR A 24 1.20 -2.59 5.14
C THR A 24 -0.21 -3.06 5.45
N PHE A 25 -1.12 -2.97 4.49
CA PHE A 25 -2.52 -3.34 4.71
C PHE A 25 -2.73 -4.85 4.86
N SER A 26 -1.76 -5.67 4.44
CA SER A 26 -1.80 -7.13 4.61
C SER A 26 -1.03 -7.58 5.86
N LEU A 27 0.22 -7.15 6.06
CA LEU A 27 1.06 -7.59 7.18
C LEU A 27 0.63 -7.00 8.53
N VAL A 28 0.19 -5.75 8.58
CA VAL A 28 -0.18 -5.12 9.86
C VAL A 28 -1.37 -5.84 10.50
N PRO A 29 -2.53 -6.06 9.81
CA PRO A 29 -3.63 -6.81 10.42
C PRO A 29 -3.28 -8.27 10.68
N PHE A 30 -2.47 -8.91 9.82
CA PHE A 30 -1.98 -10.27 10.07
C PHE A 30 -1.13 -10.35 11.35
N SER A 31 -0.24 -9.38 11.55
CA SER A 31 0.61 -9.30 12.75
C SER A 31 -0.23 -9.04 14.00
N VAL A 32 -1.22 -8.15 13.92
CA VAL A 32 -2.18 -7.91 15.02
C VAL A 32 -2.95 -9.19 15.35
N LEU A 33 -3.37 -9.97 14.35
CA LEU A 33 -3.99 -11.28 14.56
C LEU A 33 -3.05 -12.22 15.32
N MET A 34 -1.77 -12.27 14.93
CA MET A 34 -0.75 -13.06 15.64
C MET A 34 -0.47 -12.57 17.07
N GLY A 35 -0.59 -11.26 17.33
CA GLY A 35 -0.57 -10.69 18.67
C GLY A 35 -1.76 -11.09 19.53
N VAL A 36 -2.96 -11.14 18.93
CA VAL A 36 -4.16 -11.67 19.59
C VAL A 36 -3.98 -13.16 19.93
N LEU A 37 -3.38 -13.96 19.04
CA LEU A 37 -3.06 -15.36 19.34
C LEU A 37 -2.03 -15.50 20.48
N SER A 38 -1.08 -14.57 20.58
CA SER A 38 -0.12 -14.52 21.71
C SER A 38 -0.81 -14.26 23.06
N LEU A 39 -1.96 -13.57 23.09
CA LEU A 39 -2.78 -13.46 24.32
C LEU A 39 -3.28 -14.82 24.82
N PHE A 40 -3.56 -15.76 23.92
CA PHE A 40 -4.00 -17.11 24.25
C PHE A 40 -2.85 -18.07 24.60
N GLY A 41 -1.61 -17.57 24.69
CA GLY A 41 -0.44 -18.38 25.03
C GLY A 41 0.33 -18.92 23.83
N ALA A 42 -0.02 -18.54 22.59
CA ALA A 42 0.75 -18.92 21.42
C ALA A 42 2.13 -18.23 21.44
N GLN A 43 3.20 -19.01 21.30
CA GLN A 43 4.60 -18.52 21.28
C GLN A 43 4.97 -17.88 19.93
N THR A 44 4.15 -16.96 19.43
CA THR A 44 4.29 -16.38 18.08
C THR A 44 5.24 -15.18 18.05
N ILE A 45 5.48 -14.50 19.17
CA ILE A 45 6.31 -13.29 19.24
C ILE A 45 7.45 -13.50 20.23
N THR A 46 8.68 -13.41 19.74
CA THR A 46 9.91 -13.54 20.54
C THR A 46 10.65 -12.22 20.51
N TRP A 47 10.97 -11.67 21.68
CA TRP A 47 11.78 -10.47 21.83
C TRP A 47 12.90 -10.78 22.81
N ASP A 48 14.15 -10.56 22.40
CA ASP A 48 15.34 -10.83 23.21
C ASP A 48 15.43 -12.29 23.73
N GLY A 49 14.98 -13.26 22.93
CA GLY A 49 14.97 -14.68 23.30
C GLY A 49 13.87 -15.08 24.30
N LYS A 50 13.04 -14.14 24.75
CA LYS A 50 11.88 -14.40 25.60
C LYS A 50 10.60 -14.35 24.77
N HIS A 51 9.76 -15.37 24.90
CA HIS A 51 8.42 -15.33 24.32
C HIS A 51 7.60 -14.28 25.06
N LEU A 52 7.20 -13.23 24.34
CA LEU A 52 6.26 -12.25 24.86
C LEU A 52 4.87 -12.90 24.79
N ILE A 53 4.36 -13.26 25.95
CA ILE A 53 3.05 -13.91 26.12
C ILE A 53 2.13 -12.93 26.85
N GLY A 54 0.89 -12.80 26.38
CA GLY A 54 -0.08 -11.89 27.00
C GLY A 54 -0.01 -10.46 26.44
N TYR A 55 -0.29 -9.47 27.29
CA TYR A 55 -0.52 -8.08 26.88
C TYR A 55 0.68 -7.46 26.13
N ASP A 56 1.91 -7.81 26.52
CA ASP A 56 3.13 -7.35 25.85
C ASP A 56 3.24 -7.87 24.41
N GLY A 57 2.75 -9.09 24.14
CA GLY A 57 2.70 -9.65 22.79
C GLY A 57 1.71 -8.91 21.89
N LEU A 58 0.57 -8.51 22.43
CA LEU A 58 -0.43 -7.73 21.69
C LEU A 58 0.10 -6.34 21.32
N VAL A 59 0.71 -5.62 22.27
CA VAL A 59 1.23 -4.27 22.03
C VAL A 59 2.46 -4.31 21.12
N ALA A 60 3.34 -5.31 21.25
CA ALA A 60 4.51 -5.44 20.38
C ALA A 60 4.15 -5.84 18.93
N SER A 61 3.06 -6.58 18.74
CA SER A 61 2.66 -7.13 17.43
C SER A 61 2.46 -6.11 16.31
N PRO A 62 1.78 -4.95 16.47
CA PRO A 62 1.66 -3.96 15.40
C PRO A 62 3.01 -3.30 15.08
N PHE A 63 3.87 -3.06 16.07
CA PHE A 63 5.20 -2.47 15.84
C PHE A 63 6.10 -3.40 15.04
N ILE A 64 6.11 -4.69 15.39
CA ILE A 64 6.87 -5.71 14.67
C ILE A 64 6.31 -5.89 13.26
N GLY A 65 4.98 -5.92 13.10
CA GLY A 65 4.32 -6.01 11.81
C GLY A 65 4.63 -4.83 10.89
N LEU A 66 4.66 -3.61 11.44
CA LEU A 66 4.99 -2.39 10.72
C LEU A 66 6.48 -2.32 10.37
N PHE A 67 7.36 -2.74 11.27
CA PHE A 67 8.79 -2.84 10.99
C PHE A 67 9.07 -3.86 9.88
N LEU A 68 8.44 -5.04 9.97
CA LEU A 68 8.56 -6.10 8.98
C LEU A 68 7.97 -5.69 7.63
N SER A 69 6.80 -5.04 7.60
CA SER A 69 6.20 -4.54 6.36
C SER A 69 7.10 -3.49 5.70
N GLY A 70 7.72 -2.61 6.48
CA GLY A 70 8.69 -1.64 6.00
C GLY A 70 9.92 -2.33 5.39
N PHE A 71 10.51 -3.29 6.10
CA PHE A 71 11.67 -4.05 5.63
C PHE A 71 11.37 -4.81 4.33
N ILE A 72 10.24 -5.51 4.28
CA ILE A 72 9.79 -6.22 3.08
C ILE A 72 9.54 -5.23 1.93
N THR A 73 8.88 -4.11 2.19
CA THR A 73 8.63 -3.08 1.17
C THR A 73 9.94 -2.53 0.61
N LEU A 74 10.97 -2.36 1.43
CA LEU A 74 12.27 -1.86 1.00
C LEU A 74 13.00 -2.89 0.15
N PHE A 75 13.11 -4.13 0.63
CA PHE A 75 13.80 -5.20 -0.06
C PHE A 75 13.04 -5.63 -1.33
N LEU A 76 11.79 -6.06 -1.22
CA LEU A 76 10.98 -6.41 -2.39
C LEU A 76 10.75 -5.21 -3.30
N GLY A 77 10.63 -3.99 -2.78
CA GLY A 77 10.48 -2.80 -3.61
C GLY A 77 11.68 -2.56 -4.51
N THR A 78 12.91 -2.72 -3.99
CA THR A 78 14.13 -2.61 -4.82
C THR A 78 14.18 -3.73 -5.85
N LEU A 79 13.98 -4.99 -5.45
CA LEU A 79 13.98 -6.14 -6.35
C LEU A 79 12.91 -6.01 -7.45
N CYS A 80 11.67 -5.65 -7.09
CA CYS A 80 10.58 -5.43 -8.03
C CYS A 80 10.92 -4.28 -8.99
N THR A 81 11.51 -3.19 -8.50
CA THR A 81 11.86 -2.08 -9.38
C THR A 81 12.96 -2.48 -10.38
N ILE A 82 13.98 -3.20 -9.92
CA ILE A 82 15.04 -3.71 -10.79
C ILE A 82 14.45 -4.70 -11.82
N GLY A 83 13.56 -5.60 -11.39
CA GLY A 83 12.89 -6.55 -12.27
C GLY A 83 12.00 -5.88 -13.32
N LEU A 84 11.20 -4.88 -12.92
CA LEU A 84 10.37 -4.08 -13.84
C LEU A 84 11.22 -3.24 -14.78
N TRP A 85 12.35 -2.71 -14.31
CA TRP A 85 13.30 -1.98 -15.14
C TRP A 85 13.92 -2.90 -16.20
N LEU A 86 14.34 -4.11 -15.82
CA LEU A 86 14.86 -5.12 -16.74
C LEU A 86 13.79 -5.56 -17.75
N TYR A 87 12.54 -5.75 -17.31
CA TYR A 87 11.42 -6.13 -18.17
C TYR A 87 11.04 -5.04 -19.18
N SER A 88 11.14 -3.77 -18.78
CA SER A 88 10.91 -2.61 -19.66
C SER A 88 11.86 -2.58 -20.86
N LEU A 89 13.03 -3.22 -20.77
CA LEU A 89 13.98 -3.35 -21.88
C LEU A 89 13.48 -4.30 -22.98
N TRP A 90 12.57 -5.23 -22.67
CA TRP A 90 12.05 -6.22 -23.63
C TRP A 90 10.64 -5.93 -24.14
N ARG A 91 9.74 -5.42 -23.30
CA ARG A 91 8.34 -5.13 -23.69
C ARG A 91 7.79 -3.94 -22.90
N PRO A 92 7.01 -3.05 -23.54
CA PRO A 92 6.21 -2.07 -22.82
C PRO A 92 5.09 -2.75 -22.03
N LEU A 93 4.80 -2.26 -20.82
CA LEU A 93 3.68 -2.74 -20.01
C LEU A 93 2.37 -2.06 -20.44
N ALA A 94 1.33 -2.86 -20.67
CA ALA A 94 -0.03 -2.37 -20.81
C ALA A 94 -0.75 -2.53 -19.47
N LEU A 95 -1.12 -1.42 -18.83
CA LEU A 95 -1.87 -1.45 -17.58
C LEU A 95 -3.33 -1.15 -17.89
N ARG A 96 -4.23 -1.95 -17.32
CA ARG A 96 -5.65 -1.62 -17.25
C ARG A 96 -5.87 -0.79 -16.01
N VAL A 97 -6.35 0.42 -16.21
CA VAL A 97 -6.70 1.34 -15.14
C VAL A 97 -8.19 1.60 -15.23
N GLU A 98 -8.87 1.56 -14.09
CA GLU A 98 -10.23 2.08 -14.00
C GLU A 98 -10.14 3.58 -13.75
N PRO A 99 -10.77 4.44 -14.57
CA PRO A 99 -10.85 5.85 -14.26
C PRO A 99 -11.61 5.99 -12.94
N VAL A 100 -10.93 6.54 -11.94
CA VAL A 100 -11.59 7.04 -10.75
C VAL A 100 -12.02 8.45 -11.10
N ASP A 101 -13.32 8.68 -11.25
CA ASP A 101 -13.95 10.02 -11.28
C ASP A 101 -13.69 10.69 -9.94
N ASN A 102 -12.46 11.14 -9.72
CA ASN A 102 -12.08 11.88 -8.53
C ASN A 102 -12.42 13.34 -8.80
N LEU A 103 -13.58 13.71 -8.24
CA LEU A 103 -14.21 15.02 -8.32
C LEU A 103 -14.65 15.33 -9.74
N ASP A 104 -15.96 15.40 -9.91
CA ASP A 104 -16.65 15.98 -11.04
C ASP A 104 -16.25 17.47 -11.12
N ILE A 105 -15.01 17.74 -11.56
CA ILE A 105 -14.44 19.07 -11.69
C ILE A 105 -15.31 19.87 -12.65
N ASP A 106 -15.91 19.20 -13.63
CA ASP A 106 -16.90 19.77 -14.54
C ASP A 106 -18.14 20.26 -13.78
N ARG A 107 -18.67 19.50 -12.81
CA ARG A 107 -19.74 19.98 -11.92
C ARG A 107 -19.31 21.12 -11.01
N LEU A 108 -18.11 21.09 -10.44
CA LEU A 108 -17.61 22.17 -9.57
C LEU A 108 -17.33 23.47 -10.32
N ILE A 109 -16.90 23.38 -11.57
CA ILE A 109 -16.76 24.53 -12.47
C ILE A 109 -18.13 25.09 -12.79
N ARG A 110 -19.09 24.21 -13.15
CA ARG A 110 -20.46 24.62 -13.46
C ARG A 110 -21.18 25.25 -12.28
N GLU A 111 -21.03 24.70 -11.08
CA GLU A 111 -21.60 25.24 -9.84
C GLU A 111 -20.99 26.62 -9.47
N ASN A 112 -19.70 26.84 -9.76
CA ASN A 112 -19.08 28.17 -9.63
C ASN A 112 -19.56 29.16 -10.70
N GLU A 113 -19.72 28.74 -11.95
CA GLU A 113 -20.24 29.60 -13.02
C GLU A 113 -21.68 30.04 -12.75
N GLU A 114 -22.54 29.13 -12.30
CA GLU A 114 -23.91 29.42 -11.89
C GLU A 114 -23.94 30.38 -10.68
N ALA A 115 -23.07 30.18 -9.68
CA ALA A 115 -22.95 31.08 -8.53
C ALA A 115 -22.37 32.47 -8.85
N MET A 116 -21.55 32.60 -9.91
CA MET A 116 -21.08 33.91 -10.39
C MET A 116 -22.15 34.64 -11.19
N ALA A 117 -22.94 33.94 -12.00
CA ALA A 117 -24.03 34.53 -12.78
C ALA A 117 -25.20 35.05 -11.91
N GLU A 118 -25.42 34.48 -10.72
CA GLU A 118 -26.43 34.95 -9.77
C GLU A 118 -25.95 36.16 -8.92
N ARG A 119 -24.67 36.51 -9.02
CA ARG A 119 -24.01 37.61 -8.28
C ARG A 119 -23.90 38.92 -9.07
N ASP A 120 -24.19 38.91 -10.36
CA ASP A 120 -24.23 40.06 -11.28
C ASP A 120 -25.67 40.53 -11.54
#